data_AF-A0AAU7W3U4-F1
#
_entry.id   AF-A0AAU7W3U4-F1
#
_cell.length_a   1.000
_cell.length_b   1.000
_cell.length_c   1.000
_cell.angle_alpha   90.00
_cell.angle_beta   90.00
_cell.angle_gamma   90.00
#
_symmetry.space_group_name_H-M   'P 1'
#
loop_
_entity.id
_entity.type
_entity.pdbx_description
1 polymer ?
#
loop_
_entity_poly.entity_id
_entity_poly.type
_entity_poly.pdbx_seq_one_letter_code
_entity_poly.pdbx_strand_id
1 'polypeptide(L)'
;MTLTDAARRGAPTSAARAHAARTAATRAEAARTEATPHRPEPPYDRIAALGDPSAIEATDTLPADALGDGFDDLHSRMRDWLRRWELVPVPAFEPVRDAFPAVEQRSSLRSPATRADGAVRVTASLYDPPTRAGAPLAWSRNWVSVVPLPRAEEAGRLHYRFAVGSRLVLDGQAETSLVSTSLNVGVVADSATASPFDAPGFATPIARPLVAVQCREDAEADATQSFEGSVDVEAGDSPVLAFVMGIDVVFRDGWVRIHEGSSSWVGPAASGATGGIEVRFTPAPLLAMFGRD
;
A
#
# COMPACT_ATOMS: atom_id res chain seq x y z
N MET A 1 58.08 43.29 42.55
CA MET A 1 57.24 44.08 41.61
C MET A 1 57.69 43.73 40.19
N THR A 2 57.05 42.71 39.60
CA THR A 2 57.09 42.22 38.20
C THR A 2 56.17 40.98 38.20
N LEU A 3 55.00 40.92 37.53
CA LEU A 3 54.64 40.84 36.09
C LEU A 3 55.10 39.55 35.38
N THR A 4 54.15 38.63 35.20
CA THR A 4 53.98 37.66 34.07
C THR A 4 52.58 37.03 34.28
N ASP A 5 51.54 37.43 33.57
CA ASP A 5 51.22 37.19 32.15
C ASP A 5 50.88 35.72 31.86
N ALA A 6 49.58 35.41 31.89
CA ALA A 6 49.02 34.15 31.41
C ALA A 6 47.59 34.35 30.90
N ALA A 7 47.49 34.46 29.57
CA ALA A 7 46.50 33.81 28.73
C ALA A 7 45.00 34.15 28.93
N ARG A 8 44.60 35.33 28.43
CA ARG A 8 43.30 35.48 27.76
C ARG A 8 43.39 34.84 26.36
N ARG A 9 42.87 33.62 26.19
CA ARG A 9 42.47 33.11 24.87
C ARG A 9 40.95 33.21 24.76
N GLY A 10 40.50 34.22 24.00
CA GLY A 10 39.09 34.44 23.72
C GLY A 10 38.49 33.31 22.90
N ALA A 11 37.32 32.84 23.30
CA ALA A 11 36.50 31.96 22.49
C ALA A 11 36.10 32.68 21.18
N PRO A 12 36.12 31.99 20.02
CA PRO A 12 35.77 32.60 18.75
C PRO A 12 34.31 33.05 18.77
N THR A 13 34.07 34.29 18.36
CA THR A 13 32.77 34.93 18.28
C THR A 13 31.86 34.19 17.28
N SER A 14 30.54 34.30 17.49
CA SER A 14 29.48 33.68 16.65
C SER A 14 29.72 33.86 15.14
N ALA A 15 30.23 35.03 14.73
CA ALA A 15 30.56 35.32 13.34
C ALA A 15 31.70 34.45 12.78
N ALA A 16 32.73 34.12 13.59
CA ALA A 16 33.83 33.26 13.17
C ALA A 16 33.39 31.79 13.01
N ARG A 17 32.43 31.32 13.82
CA ARG A 17 31.82 29.99 13.67
C ARG A 17 30.96 29.91 12.40
N ALA A 18 30.20 30.97 12.10
CA ALA A 18 29.37 31.04 10.89
C ALA A 18 30.18 31.16 9.60
N HIS A 19 31.40 31.70 9.66
CA HIS A 19 32.32 31.72 8.52
C HIS A 19 32.97 30.33 8.33
N ALA A 20 33.47 29.70 9.39
CA ALA A 20 34.05 28.36 9.33
C ALA A 20 33.05 27.29 8.83
N ALA A 21 31.78 27.38 9.24
CA ALA A 21 30.73 26.48 8.75
C ALA A 21 30.43 26.67 7.25
N ARG A 22 30.47 27.91 6.75
CA ARG A 22 30.28 28.21 5.32
C ARG A 22 31.46 27.72 4.48
N THR A 23 32.69 27.85 4.98
CA THR A 23 33.90 27.34 4.31
C THR A 23 33.93 25.81 4.30
N ALA A 24 33.41 25.14 5.33
CA ALA A 24 33.28 23.68 5.37
C ALA A 24 32.21 23.16 4.39
N ALA A 25 31.07 23.85 4.27
CA ALA A 25 30.02 23.50 3.33
C ALA A 25 30.48 23.66 1.87
N THR A 26 31.20 24.74 1.53
CA THR A 26 31.75 24.94 0.17
C THR A 26 32.85 23.93 -0.17
N ARG A 27 33.65 23.47 0.81
CA ARG A 27 34.63 22.40 0.59
C ARG A 27 33.99 21.02 0.41
N ALA A 28 32.88 20.75 1.11
CA ALA A 28 32.12 19.51 0.95
C ALA A 28 31.36 19.47 -0.39
N GLU A 29 30.93 20.62 -0.91
CA GLU A 29 30.30 20.74 -2.22
C GLU A 29 31.33 20.61 -3.35
N ALA A 30 32.52 21.23 -3.21
CA ALA A 30 33.63 21.02 -4.13
C ALA A 30 34.11 19.56 -4.19
N ALA A 31 34.09 18.83 -3.06
CA ALA A 31 34.44 17.42 -3.01
C ALA A 31 33.33 16.48 -3.56
N ARG A 32 32.07 16.93 -3.61
CA ARG A 32 30.95 16.19 -4.23
C ARG A 32 30.91 16.34 -5.74
N THR A 33 31.44 17.43 -6.28
CA THR A 33 31.53 17.66 -7.74
C THR A 33 32.66 16.86 -8.40
N GLU A 34 33.57 16.24 -7.63
CA GLU A 34 34.81 15.62 -8.16
C GLU A 34 34.87 14.09 -8.06
N ALA A 35 33.76 13.41 -7.80
CA ALA A 35 33.72 11.94 -7.75
C ALA A 35 32.61 11.33 -8.62
N THR A 36 32.52 11.77 -9.87
CA THR A 36 31.94 10.94 -10.92
C THR A 36 32.98 9.87 -11.25
N PRO A 37 32.75 8.57 -11.01
CA PRO A 37 33.67 7.54 -11.48
C PRO A 37 33.77 7.69 -13.00
N HIS A 38 34.98 7.99 -13.49
CA HIS A 38 35.27 8.05 -14.92
C HIS A 38 35.00 6.66 -15.49
N ARG A 39 33.79 6.47 -16.02
CA ARG A 39 33.47 5.31 -16.83
C ARG A 39 34.43 5.38 -18.03
N PRO A 40 35.26 4.35 -18.27
CA PRO A 40 36.06 4.32 -19.48
C PRO A 40 35.10 4.45 -20.66
N GLU A 41 35.37 5.42 -21.52
CA GLU A 41 34.62 5.65 -22.75
C GLU A 41 34.61 4.32 -23.52
N PRO A 42 33.46 3.79 -23.94
CA PRO A 42 33.42 2.56 -24.71
C PRO A 42 34.27 2.75 -25.97
N PRO A 43 35.11 1.77 -26.37
CA PRO A 43 36.08 1.93 -27.45
C PRO A 43 35.45 2.12 -28.86
N TYR A 44 34.13 2.30 -28.94
CA TYR A 44 33.37 2.50 -30.16
C TYR A 44 32.18 3.42 -29.85
N ASP A 45 32.12 4.58 -30.53
CA ASP A 45 30.95 5.45 -30.53
C ASP A 45 29.83 4.76 -31.34
N ARG A 46 29.01 3.97 -30.63
CA ARG A 46 27.86 3.26 -31.22
C ARG A 46 26.79 4.21 -31.75
N ILE A 47 26.81 5.48 -31.33
CA ILE A 47 25.85 6.48 -31.81
C ILE A 47 26.28 6.95 -33.21
N ALA A 48 27.57 7.16 -33.45
CA ALA A 48 28.10 7.45 -34.78
C ALA A 48 27.89 6.29 -35.78
N ALA A 49 27.83 5.05 -35.29
CA ALA A 49 27.57 3.85 -36.11
C ALA A 49 26.11 3.72 -36.58
N LEU A 50 25.18 4.49 -36.00
CA LEU A 50 23.77 4.49 -36.39
C LEU A 50 23.48 5.30 -37.67
N GLY A 51 24.49 5.97 -38.24
CA GLY A 51 24.33 6.79 -39.44
C GLY A 51 23.61 8.11 -39.16
N ASP A 52 23.17 8.77 -40.22
CA ASP A 52 22.44 10.05 -40.13
C ASP A 52 21.06 9.82 -39.49
N PRO A 53 20.76 10.41 -38.32
CA PRO A 53 19.47 10.24 -37.65
C PRO A 53 18.28 10.81 -38.45
N SER A 54 18.54 11.62 -39.49
CA SER A 54 17.50 12.10 -40.41
C SER A 54 17.17 11.10 -41.55
N ALA A 55 17.92 10.00 -41.66
CA ALA A 55 17.68 8.92 -42.63
C ALA A 55 16.89 7.73 -42.05
N ILE A 56 16.54 7.75 -40.77
CA ILE A 56 15.76 6.69 -40.11
C ILE A 56 14.27 7.09 -40.21
N GLU A 57 13.54 6.52 -41.17
CA GLU A 57 12.09 6.70 -41.24
C GLU A 57 11.43 5.93 -40.08
N ALA A 58 10.34 6.45 -39.51
CA ALA A 58 9.62 5.82 -38.37
C ALA A 58 9.07 4.41 -38.65
N THR A 59 9.20 3.93 -39.88
CA THR A 59 8.86 2.58 -40.37
C THR A 59 10.06 1.65 -40.54
N ASP A 60 11.30 2.14 -40.35
CA ASP A 60 12.49 1.30 -40.32
C ASP A 60 12.57 0.55 -38.99
N THR A 61 11.80 -0.54 -38.90
CA THR A 61 12.15 -1.63 -38.00
C THR A 61 13.54 -2.11 -38.39
N LEU A 62 14.53 -1.85 -37.54
CA LEU A 62 15.86 -2.44 -37.65
C LEU A 62 15.69 -3.94 -37.98
N PRO A 63 16.36 -4.47 -39.01
CA PRO A 63 16.31 -5.91 -39.31
C PRO A 63 16.60 -6.67 -38.01
N ALA A 64 15.78 -7.67 -37.67
CA ALA A 64 16.00 -8.47 -36.46
C ALA A 64 17.46 -9.01 -36.40
N ASP A 65 17.99 -9.31 -37.58
CA ASP A 65 19.35 -9.74 -37.87
C ASP A 65 20.44 -8.72 -37.45
N ALA A 66 20.10 -7.42 -37.39
CA ALA A 66 21.00 -6.32 -37.02
C ALA A 66 21.03 -6.05 -35.50
N LEU A 67 20.06 -6.58 -34.74
CA LEU A 67 19.98 -6.42 -33.28
C LEU A 67 20.85 -7.44 -32.53
N GLY A 68 21.33 -8.47 -33.23
CA GLY A 68 22.19 -9.53 -32.71
C GLY A 68 21.47 -10.48 -31.74
N ASP A 69 22.03 -11.67 -31.54
CA ASP A 69 21.42 -12.76 -30.77
C ASP A 69 21.10 -12.41 -29.30
N GLY A 70 21.69 -11.35 -28.75
CA GLY A 70 21.49 -10.92 -27.36
C GLY A 70 20.27 -10.02 -27.11
N PHE A 71 19.69 -9.44 -28.17
CA PHE A 71 18.55 -8.54 -28.02
C PHE A 71 17.28 -9.29 -27.63
N ASP A 72 17.02 -10.45 -28.25
CA ASP A 72 15.84 -11.26 -27.94
C ASP A 72 15.86 -11.79 -26.49
N ASP A 73 17.03 -12.20 -25.99
CA ASP A 73 17.20 -12.63 -24.60
C ASP A 73 17.01 -11.49 -23.60
N LEU A 74 17.52 -10.29 -23.91
CA LEU A 74 17.29 -9.10 -23.09
C LEU A 74 15.80 -8.70 -23.12
N HIS A 75 15.20 -8.67 -24.30
CA HIS A 75 13.81 -8.32 -24.50
C HIS A 75 12.86 -9.32 -23.82
N SER A 76 13.15 -10.62 -23.88
CA SER A 76 12.41 -11.65 -23.14
C SER A 76 12.54 -11.46 -21.64
N ARG A 77 13.76 -11.25 -21.12
CA ARG A 77 13.98 -11.00 -19.69
C ARG A 77 13.28 -9.73 -19.21
N MET A 78 13.33 -8.65 -19.98
CA MET A 78 12.61 -7.41 -19.66
C MET A 78 11.11 -7.62 -19.68
N ARG A 79 10.57 -8.36 -20.65
CA ARG A 79 9.15 -8.69 -20.74
C ARG A 79 8.69 -9.57 -19.57
N ASP A 80 9.48 -10.57 -19.21
CA ASP A 80 9.21 -11.47 -18.09
C ASP A 80 9.27 -10.70 -16.76
N TRP A 81 10.26 -9.83 -16.61
CA TRP A 81 10.38 -8.94 -15.46
C TRP A 81 9.20 -7.97 -15.36
N LEU A 82 8.81 -7.32 -16.47
CA LEU A 82 7.63 -6.45 -16.52
C LEU A 82 6.33 -7.19 -16.20
N ARG A 83 6.24 -8.50 -16.47
CA ARG A 83 5.05 -9.31 -16.19
C ARG A 83 5.04 -9.90 -14.79
N ARG A 84 6.18 -9.92 -14.10
CA ARG A 84 6.30 -10.56 -12.79
C ARG A 84 5.81 -9.65 -11.68
N TRP A 85 4.89 -10.18 -10.90
CA TRP A 85 4.45 -9.62 -9.64
C TRP A 85 5.01 -10.47 -8.50
N GLU A 86 5.49 -9.80 -7.45
CA GLU A 86 5.93 -10.45 -6.23
C GLU A 86 4.76 -10.51 -5.23
N LEU A 87 4.53 -11.68 -4.64
CA LEU A 87 3.49 -11.84 -3.63
C LEU A 87 4.06 -11.51 -2.25
N VAL A 88 3.50 -10.49 -1.60
CA VAL A 88 3.82 -10.09 -0.22
C VAL A 88 2.69 -10.54 0.70
N PRO A 89 2.95 -11.34 1.75
CA PRO A 89 1.91 -11.84 2.64
C PRO A 89 1.27 -10.71 3.46
N VAL A 90 -0.05 -10.78 3.62
CA VAL A 90 -0.81 -9.89 4.50
C VAL A 90 -0.81 -10.48 5.91
N PRO A 91 -0.29 -9.75 6.93
CA PRO A 91 -0.35 -10.23 8.32
C PRO A 91 -1.78 -10.43 8.80
N ALA A 92 -1.91 -11.20 9.88
CA ALA A 92 -3.21 -11.45 10.50
C ALA A 92 -3.88 -10.13 10.89
N PHE A 93 -5.16 -10.02 10.55
CA PHE A 93 -5.94 -8.84 10.89
C PHE A 93 -6.20 -8.78 12.40
N GLU A 94 -5.94 -7.64 13.03
CA GLU A 94 -6.16 -7.42 14.45
C GLU A 94 -7.46 -6.63 14.67
N PRO A 95 -8.31 -7.01 15.64
CA PRO A 95 -9.53 -6.26 15.94
C PRO A 95 -9.17 -4.90 16.58
N VAL A 96 -9.70 -3.80 16.03
CA VAL A 96 -9.40 -2.43 16.51
C VAL A 96 -10.62 -1.68 17.03
N ARG A 97 -11.82 -2.06 16.59
CA ARG A 97 -13.08 -1.48 17.09
C ARG A 97 -14.16 -2.53 17.09
N ASP A 98 -14.93 -2.56 18.17
CA ASP A 98 -16.14 -3.34 18.30
C ASP A 98 -17.18 -2.52 19.04
N ALA A 99 -18.13 -1.95 18.30
CA ALA A 99 -19.15 -1.06 18.81
C ALA A 99 -20.49 -1.80 18.85
N PHE A 100 -20.91 -2.15 20.06
CA PHE A 100 -22.22 -2.75 20.33
C PHE A 100 -23.21 -1.72 20.89
N PRO A 101 -24.51 -1.92 20.68
CA PRO A 101 -25.53 -1.18 21.38
C PRO A 101 -25.41 -1.36 22.90
N ALA A 102 -25.56 -0.27 23.66
CA ALA A 102 -25.32 -0.26 25.11
C ALA A 102 -26.29 -1.12 25.94
N VAL A 103 -27.41 -1.57 25.36
CA VAL A 103 -28.54 -2.20 26.07
C VAL A 103 -28.69 -3.70 25.76
N GLU A 104 -27.82 -4.28 24.92
CA GLU A 104 -27.94 -5.68 24.48
C GLU A 104 -27.19 -6.68 25.36
N GLN A 105 -27.77 -7.89 25.48
CA GLN A 105 -27.01 -9.08 25.81
C GLN A 105 -26.09 -9.39 24.64
N ARG A 106 -24.77 -9.32 24.88
CA ARG A 106 -23.78 -9.68 23.86
C ARG A 106 -23.98 -11.13 23.43
N SER A 107 -23.89 -11.36 22.12
CA SER A 107 -23.86 -12.72 21.57
C SER A 107 -22.81 -13.57 22.29
N SER A 108 -23.16 -14.80 22.65
CA SER A 108 -22.21 -15.81 23.13
C SER A 108 -21.36 -16.40 22.00
N LEU A 109 -21.71 -16.12 20.74
CA LEU A 109 -20.97 -16.58 19.57
C LEU A 109 -19.63 -15.85 19.49
N ARG A 110 -18.55 -16.63 19.40
CA ARG A 110 -17.20 -16.11 19.23
C ARG A 110 -16.79 -16.24 17.78
N SER A 111 -16.40 -15.12 17.18
CA SER A 111 -15.76 -15.14 15.87
C SER A 111 -14.45 -15.95 15.95
N PRO A 112 -14.08 -16.72 14.91
CA PRO A 112 -12.80 -17.41 14.88
C PRO A 112 -11.62 -16.45 15.02
N ALA A 113 -10.51 -16.94 15.58
CA ALA A 113 -9.26 -16.18 15.60
C ALA A 113 -8.79 -15.87 14.17
N THR A 114 -8.29 -14.67 13.95
CA THR A 114 -7.72 -14.25 12.67
C THR A 114 -6.40 -14.97 12.41
N ARG A 115 -6.07 -15.13 11.12
CA ARG A 115 -4.87 -15.81 10.64
C ARG A 115 -4.19 -14.94 9.60
N ALA A 116 -2.92 -15.21 9.32
CA ALA A 116 -2.18 -14.56 8.23
C ALA A 116 -2.55 -15.17 6.86
N ASP A 117 -3.86 -15.20 6.56
CA ASP A 117 -4.43 -15.67 5.30
C ASP A 117 -5.27 -14.58 4.60
N GLY A 118 -5.13 -13.33 5.05
CA GLY A 118 -5.79 -12.16 4.48
C GLY A 118 -7.29 -12.08 4.76
N ALA A 119 -7.86 -12.99 5.55
CA ALA A 119 -9.31 -13.04 5.80
C ALA A 119 -9.68 -12.78 7.27
N VAL A 120 -10.71 -11.97 7.46
CA VAL A 120 -11.46 -11.86 8.72
C VAL A 120 -12.72 -12.69 8.62
N ARG A 121 -12.95 -13.54 9.63
CA ARG A 121 -14.13 -14.40 9.72
C ARG A 121 -15.01 -13.85 10.81
N VAL A 122 -16.28 -13.66 10.51
CA VAL A 122 -17.21 -12.96 11.38
C VAL A 122 -18.41 -13.83 11.69
N THR A 123 -18.88 -13.73 12.92
CA THR A 123 -20.13 -14.34 13.36
C THR A 123 -20.70 -13.41 14.41
N ALA A 124 -21.99 -13.11 14.31
CA ALA A 124 -22.68 -12.21 15.21
C ALA A 124 -24.15 -12.62 15.33
N SER A 125 -24.75 -12.31 16.47
CA SER A 125 -26.20 -12.43 16.69
C SER A 125 -26.62 -11.18 17.45
N LEU A 126 -27.57 -10.44 16.89
CA LEU A 126 -28.06 -9.17 17.39
C LEU A 126 -29.57 -9.29 17.56
N TYR A 127 -30.11 -8.76 18.66
CA TYR A 127 -31.51 -8.94 19.01
C TYR A 127 -32.06 -7.68 19.66
N ASP A 128 -33.07 -7.12 19.01
CA ASP A 128 -33.89 -6.07 19.54
C ASP A 128 -35.12 -6.65 20.27
N PRO A 129 -35.18 -6.58 21.61
CA PRO A 129 -36.34 -7.09 22.35
C PRO A 129 -37.59 -6.27 22.03
N PRO A 130 -38.77 -6.91 21.89
CA PRO A 130 -40.01 -6.24 21.50
C PRO A 130 -40.49 -5.16 22.48
N THR A 131 -39.93 -5.14 23.70
CA THR A 131 -40.22 -4.13 24.73
C THR A 131 -39.43 -2.84 24.54
N ARG A 132 -38.42 -2.80 23.67
CA ARG A 132 -37.62 -1.61 23.42
C ARG A 132 -38.31 -0.77 22.35
N ALA A 133 -38.81 0.38 22.77
CA ALA A 133 -39.16 1.45 21.84
C ALA A 133 -37.90 2.30 21.58
N GLY A 134 -37.49 2.48 20.32
CA GLY A 134 -36.32 3.31 20.05
C GLY A 134 -35.87 3.45 18.60
N ALA A 135 -34.74 4.14 18.44
CA ALA A 135 -34.04 4.28 17.17
C ALA A 135 -33.46 2.94 16.69
N PRO A 136 -33.09 2.80 15.40
CA PRO A 136 -32.42 1.61 14.89
C PRO A 136 -31.17 1.23 15.70
N LEU A 137 -30.90 -0.07 15.75
CA LEU A 137 -29.70 -0.61 16.32
C LEU A 137 -28.58 -0.63 15.29
N ALA A 138 -27.37 -0.30 15.73
CA ALA A 138 -26.17 -0.36 14.92
C ALA A 138 -25.10 -1.18 15.64
N TRP A 139 -24.51 -2.12 14.92
CA TRP A 139 -23.31 -2.83 15.33
C TRP A 139 -22.24 -2.61 14.27
N SER A 140 -21.01 -2.36 14.70
CA SER A 140 -19.89 -2.13 13.79
C SER A 140 -18.63 -2.75 14.35
N ARG A 141 -17.90 -3.48 13.50
CA ARG A 141 -16.63 -4.10 13.86
C ARG A 141 -15.60 -3.88 12.78
N ASN A 142 -14.40 -3.49 13.21
CA ASN A 142 -13.28 -3.20 12.32
C ASN A 142 -12.04 -4.01 12.71
N TRP A 143 -11.27 -4.37 11.69
CA TRP A 143 -9.98 -5.02 11.84
C TRP A 143 -8.92 -4.31 10.99
N VAL A 144 -7.68 -4.32 11.47
CA VAL A 144 -6.54 -3.69 10.79
C VAL A 144 -5.49 -4.72 10.43
N SER A 145 -4.82 -4.54 9.30
CA SER A 145 -3.56 -5.22 8.99
C SER A 145 -2.61 -4.22 8.35
N VAL A 146 -1.33 -4.27 8.74
CA VAL A 146 -0.27 -3.40 8.21
C VAL A 146 0.74 -4.28 7.50
N VAL A 147 1.02 -4.00 6.24
CA VAL A 147 1.90 -4.76 5.36
C VAL A 147 3.14 -3.93 5.07
N PRO A 148 4.26 -4.19 5.75
CA PRO A 148 5.56 -3.65 5.36
C PRO A 148 5.97 -4.22 4.01
N LEU A 149 6.38 -3.34 3.10
CA LEU A 149 6.93 -3.73 1.81
C LEU A 149 8.47 -3.72 1.85
N PRO A 150 9.15 -4.38 0.89
CA PRO A 150 10.59 -4.32 0.80
C PRO A 150 11.10 -2.88 0.74
N ARG A 151 12.20 -2.61 1.45
CA ARG A 151 12.87 -1.32 1.41
C ARG A 151 13.35 -1.04 -0.02
N ALA A 152 13.11 0.18 -0.51
CA ALA A 152 13.57 0.58 -1.83
C ALA A 152 15.10 0.69 -1.86
N GLU A 153 15.77 -0.03 -2.75
CA GLU A 153 17.24 0.05 -2.91
C GLU A 153 17.65 1.29 -3.72
N GLU A 154 16.78 1.74 -4.61
CA GLU A 154 16.96 2.91 -5.45
C GLU A 154 15.63 3.66 -5.64
N ALA A 155 15.71 4.88 -6.18
CA ALA A 155 14.52 5.66 -6.49
C ALA A 155 13.72 5.04 -7.64
N GLY A 156 12.39 5.10 -7.54
CA GLY A 156 11.50 4.54 -8.54
C GLY A 156 10.04 4.57 -8.13
N ARG A 157 9.26 3.68 -8.71
CA ARG A 157 7.82 3.54 -8.44
C ARG A 157 7.51 2.12 -8.01
N LEU A 158 6.86 2.00 -6.86
CA LEU A 158 6.33 0.74 -6.37
C LEU A 158 4.87 0.63 -6.78
N HIS A 159 4.58 -0.33 -7.65
CA HIS A 159 3.23 -0.70 -8.05
C HIS A 159 2.72 -1.79 -7.11
N TYR A 160 1.43 -1.75 -6.82
CA TYR A 160 0.75 -2.77 -6.04
C TYR A 160 -0.61 -3.08 -6.67
N ARG A 161 -1.07 -4.31 -6.47
CA ARG A 161 -2.42 -4.72 -6.78
C ARG A 161 -2.90 -5.80 -5.82
N PHE A 162 -4.21 -5.86 -5.63
CA PHE A 162 -4.87 -6.83 -4.75
C PHE A 162 -6.35 -6.94 -5.12
N ALA A 163 -6.98 -8.04 -4.71
CA ALA A 163 -8.41 -8.18 -4.67
C ALA A 163 -8.92 -8.07 -3.23
N VAL A 164 -10.12 -7.53 -3.09
CA VAL A 164 -10.90 -7.56 -1.86
C VAL A 164 -12.22 -8.24 -2.15
N GLY A 165 -12.67 -9.09 -1.25
CA GLY A 165 -13.99 -9.67 -1.35
C GLY A 165 -14.65 -9.87 -0.01
N SER A 166 -15.95 -10.09 -0.06
CA SER A 166 -16.77 -10.42 1.09
C SER A 166 -17.73 -11.53 0.72
N ARG A 167 -18.00 -12.42 1.67
CA ARG A 167 -19.10 -13.39 1.65
C ARG A 167 -19.88 -13.21 2.94
N LEU A 168 -21.18 -13.01 2.84
CA LEU A 168 -22.09 -12.92 3.96
C LEU A 168 -23.09 -14.07 3.87
N VAL A 169 -23.23 -14.80 4.98
CA VAL A 169 -24.30 -15.78 5.21
C VAL A 169 -25.11 -15.23 6.37
N LEU A 170 -26.33 -14.81 6.07
CA LEU A 170 -27.18 -13.99 6.93
C LEU A 170 -28.49 -14.71 7.20
N ASP A 171 -29.05 -14.42 8.36
CA ASP A 171 -30.39 -14.81 8.74
C ASP A 171 -30.99 -13.68 9.58
N GLY A 172 -32.30 -13.52 9.55
CA GLY A 172 -32.94 -12.42 10.26
C GLY A 172 -34.44 -12.34 10.06
N GLN A 173 -35.10 -11.81 11.08
CA GLN A 173 -36.53 -11.51 11.11
C GLN A 173 -36.69 -10.08 11.62
N ALA A 174 -36.21 -9.13 10.81
CA ALA A 174 -36.26 -7.70 11.08
C ALA A 174 -36.80 -6.99 9.84
N GLU A 175 -37.71 -6.03 10.03
CA GLU A 175 -38.34 -5.32 8.91
C GLU A 175 -37.31 -4.52 8.11
N THR A 176 -36.35 -3.91 8.82
CA THR A 176 -35.15 -3.31 8.23
C THR A 176 -33.93 -3.96 8.84
N SER A 177 -33.10 -4.59 8.01
CA SER A 177 -31.82 -5.17 8.41
C SER A 177 -30.87 -4.99 7.24
N LEU A 178 -29.76 -4.28 7.44
CA LEU A 178 -28.82 -3.95 6.39
C LEU A 178 -27.40 -4.26 6.88
N VAL A 179 -26.69 -5.10 6.15
CA VAL A 179 -25.27 -5.39 6.38
C VAL A 179 -24.45 -4.78 5.26
N SER A 180 -23.40 -4.05 5.63
CA SER A 180 -22.44 -3.52 4.68
C SER A 180 -21.03 -3.90 5.09
N THR A 181 -20.19 -4.15 4.10
CA THR A 181 -18.75 -4.38 4.27
C THR A 181 -18.00 -3.21 3.67
N SER A 182 -16.84 -2.88 4.23
CA SER A 182 -16.01 -1.77 3.77
C SER A 182 -14.53 -2.13 3.84
N LEU A 183 -13.75 -1.51 2.95
CA LEU A 183 -12.29 -1.55 2.98
C LEU A 183 -11.74 -0.12 2.84
N ASN A 184 -10.92 0.28 3.80
CA ASN A 184 -10.05 1.44 3.72
C ASN A 184 -8.62 0.98 3.46
N VAL A 185 -7.90 1.71 2.61
CA VAL A 185 -6.49 1.44 2.33
C VAL A 185 -5.69 2.73 2.44
N GLY A 186 -4.56 2.64 3.12
CA GLY A 186 -3.59 3.71 3.27
C GLY A 186 -2.25 3.26 2.76
N VAL A 187 -1.58 4.11 1.98
CA VAL A 187 -0.28 3.80 1.38
C VAL A 187 0.65 4.98 1.58
N VAL A 188 1.87 4.72 2.06
CA VAL A 188 2.93 5.71 2.21
C VAL A 188 4.24 5.17 1.63
N ALA A 189 5.05 6.07 1.07
CA ALA A 189 6.36 5.75 0.52
C ALA A 189 7.35 5.32 1.61
N ASP A 190 7.32 5.99 2.77
CA ASP A 190 8.22 5.71 3.87
C ASP A 190 7.50 5.80 5.22
N SER A 191 7.50 4.67 5.94
CA SER A 191 6.89 4.56 7.28
C SER A 191 7.67 5.25 8.38
N ALA A 192 8.93 5.63 8.15
CA ALA A 192 9.68 6.41 9.12
C ALA A 192 9.23 7.88 9.17
N THR A 193 8.63 8.40 8.09
CA THR A 193 8.23 9.80 7.96
C THR A 193 6.72 10.01 7.94
N ALA A 194 5.93 9.00 7.58
CA ALA A 194 4.48 9.09 7.52
C ALA A 194 3.78 7.82 8.00
N SER A 195 2.54 7.97 8.48
CA SER A 195 1.65 6.86 8.82
C SER A 195 0.70 6.57 7.67
N PRO A 196 0.48 5.29 7.30
CA PRO A 196 -0.50 4.93 6.27
C PRO A 196 -1.93 5.30 6.68
N PHE A 197 -2.23 5.41 7.98
CA PHE A 197 -3.55 5.81 8.47
C PHE A 197 -3.86 7.30 8.29
N ASP A 198 -2.82 8.11 8.05
CA ASP A 198 -2.94 9.54 7.78
C ASP A 198 -2.84 9.86 6.28
N ALA A 199 -2.74 8.83 5.43
CA ALA A 199 -2.64 8.99 3.99
C ALA A 199 -3.91 9.66 3.40
N PRO A 200 -3.76 10.52 2.38
CA PRO A 200 -4.91 11.13 1.71
C PRO A 200 -5.93 10.09 1.24
N GLY A 201 -7.21 10.33 1.54
CA GLY A 201 -8.29 9.43 1.17
C GLY A 201 -8.53 8.26 2.14
N PHE A 202 -7.65 8.01 3.11
CA PHE A 202 -7.79 6.89 4.06
C PHE A 202 -9.12 6.91 4.83
N ALA A 203 -9.63 8.11 5.16
CA ALA A 203 -10.90 8.27 5.88
C ALA A 203 -12.13 7.74 5.13
N THR A 204 -12.04 7.58 3.81
CA THR A 204 -13.13 7.08 2.96
C THR A 204 -12.81 5.67 2.49
N PRO A 205 -13.74 4.70 2.62
CA PRO A 205 -13.51 3.37 2.09
C PRO A 205 -13.29 3.41 0.58
N ILE A 206 -12.23 2.76 0.12
CA ILE A 206 -11.94 2.60 -1.32
C ILE A 206 -12.90 1.59 -1.96
N ALA A 207 -13.46 0.68 -1.15
CA ALA A 207 -14.37 -0.35 -1.59
C ALA A 207 -15.46 -0.60 -0.56
N ARG A 208 -16.63 -0.99 -1.05
CA ARG A 208 -17.69 -1.62 -0.27
C ARG A 208 -18.22 -2.82 -1.06
N PRO A 209 -17.58 -4.00 -0.96
CA PRO A 209 -17.95 -5.16 -1.79
C PRO A 209 -19.44 -5.51 -1.69
N LEU A 210 -19.97 -5.50 -0.48
CA LEU A 210 -21.38 -5.71 -0.19
C LEU A 210 -21.94 -4.47 0.53
N VAL A 211 -23.03 -3.91 0.00
CA VAL A 211 -23.69 -2.70 0.53
C VAL A 211 -25.16 -3.01 0.76
N ALA A 212 -25.65 -2.67 1.95
CA ALA A 212 -27.08 -2.74 2.29
C ALA A 212 -27.71 -4.12 1.98
N VAL A 213 -26.96 -5.21 2.25
CA VAL A 213 -27.46 -6.58 2.07
C VAL A 213 -28.51 -6.84 3.16
N GLN A 214 -29.71 -7.24 2.74
CA GLN A 214 -30.80 -7.46 3.67
C GLN A 214 -30.62 -8.79 4.42
N CYS A 215 -30.78 -8.78 5.75
CA CYS A 215 -30.82 -10.03 6.53
C CYS A 215 -32.22 -10.62 6.42
N ARG A 216 -32.38 -11.54 5.46
CA ARG A 216 -33.55 -12.41 5.34
C ARG A 216 -33.12 -13.83 5.70
N GLU A 217 -34.10 -14.71 5.90
CA GLU A 217 -33.87 -16.13 6.09
C GLU A 217 -32.98 -16.69 4.96
N ASP A 218 -31.88 -17.35 5.36
CA ASP A 218 -30.88 -17.97 4.49
C ASP A 218 -30.31 -17.06 3.38
N ALA A 219 -30.17 -15.76 3.66
CA ALA A 219 -29.62 -14.82 2.70
C ALA A 219 -28.10 -15.00 2.55
N GLU A 220 -27.66 -15.33 1.34
CA GLU A 220 -26.25 -15.41 0.98
C GLU A 220 -25.89 -14.33 -0.06
N ALA A 221 -24.76 -13.66 0.14
CA ALA A 221 -24.25 -12.68 -0.80
C ALA A 221 -22.72 -12.70 -0.82
N ASP A 222 -22.14 -12.64 -2.01
CA ASP A 222 -20.70 -12.49 -2.20
C ASP A 222 -20.38 -11.47 -3.29
N ALA A 223 -19.23 -10.83 -3.14
CA ALA A 223 -18.72 -9.86 -4.11
C ALA A 223 -17.20 -9.77 -4.01
N THR A 224 -16.54 -9.51 -5.14
CA THR A 224 -15.09 -9.32 -5.23
C THR A 224 -14.78 -8.13 -6.13
N GLN A 225 -13.76 -7.34 -5.77
CA GLN A 225 -13.28 -6.19 -6.54
C GLN A 225 -11.75 -6.19 -6.53
N SER A 226 -11.12 -5.80 -7.64
CA SER A 226 -9.66 -5.69 -7.75
C SER A 226 -9.22 -4.24 -7.82
N PHE A 227 -8.08 -3.96 -7.22
CA PHE A 227 -7.49 -2.64 -7.10
C PHE A 227 -6.04 -2.69 -7.55
N GLU A 228 -5.61 -1.65 -8.26
CA GLU A 228 -4.22 -1.41 -8.61
C GLU A 228 -3.86 0.03 -8.25
N GLY A 229 -2.61 0.24 -7.86
CA GLY A 229 -2.10 1.56 -7.55
C GLY A 229 -0.58 1.60 -7.58
N SER A 230 -0.04 2.78 -7.28
CA SER A 230 1.41 2.96 -7.19
C SER A 230 1.78 4.11 -6.26
N VAL A 231 2.98 4.05 -5.72
CA VAL A 231 3.60 5.12 -4.93
C VAL A 231 5.04 5.33 -5.40
N ASP A 232 5.46 6.59 -5.52
CA ASP A 232 6.86 6.93 -5.78
C ASP A 232 7.67 6.74 -4.50
N VAL A 233 8.87 6.18 -4.63
CA VAL A 233 9.76 5.88 -3.51
C VAL A 233 11.16 6.35 -3.83
N GLU A 234 11.87 6.84 -2.82
CA GLU A 234 13.27 7.19 -2.89
C GLU A 234 14.16 6.04 -2.40
N ALA A 235 15.46 6.12 -2.72
CA ALA A 235 16.43 5.15 -2.24
C ALA A 235 16.49 5.14 -0.70
N GLY A 236 16.21 3.98 -0.11
CA GLY A 236 16.20 3.78 1.32
C GLY A 236 14.83 3.94 1.99
N ASP A 237 13.78 4.32 1.25
CA ASP A 237 12.41 4.39 1.77
C ASP A 237 11.87 3.01 2.18
N SER A 238 11.03 2.98 3.21
CA SER A 238 10.38 1.75 3.72
C SER A 238 8.86 1.81 3.53
N PRO A 239 8.36 1.45 2.33
CA PRO A 239 6.96 1.59 1.99
C PRO A 239 6.07 0.66 2.81
N VAL A 240 4.86 1.15 3.11
CA VAL A 240 3.88 0.42 3.92
C VAL A 240 2.47 0.62 3.37
N LEU A 241 1.71 -0.48 3.33
CA LEU A 241 0.27 -0.46 3.11
C LEU A 241 -0.46 -0.80 4.42
N ALA A 242 -1.54 -0.11 4.72
CA ALA A 242 -2.46 -0.51 5.79
C ALA A 242 -3.85 -0.78 5.21
N PHE A 243 -4.49 -1.84 5.70
CA PHE A 243 -5.84 -2.25 5.35
C PHE A 243 -6.70 -2.16 6.61
N VAL A 244 -7.87 -1.52 6.51
CA VAL A 244 -8.93 -1.61 7.53
C VAL A 244 -10.17 -2.18 6.89
N MET A 245 -10.59 -3.35 7.36
CA MET A 245 -11.85 -3.97 6.97
C MET A 245 -12.91 -3.67 8.01
N GLY A 246 -14.09 -3.26 7.55
CA GLY A 246 -15.24 -2.96 8.40
C GLY A 246 -16.47 -3.78 8.03
N ILE A 247 -17.25 -4.14 9.03
CA ILE A 247 -18.58 -4.71 8.89
C ILE A 247 -19.54 -3.90 9.74
N ASP A 248 -20.56 -3.34 9.10
CA ASP A 248 -21.58 -2.53 9.72
C ASP A 248 -22.94 -3.20 9.54
N VAL A 249 -23.68 -3.35 10.64
CA VAL A 249 -25.05 -3.84 10.65
C VAL A 249 -25.94 -2.75 11.20
N VAL A 250 -27.01 -2.44 10.49
CA VAL A 250 -28.08 -1.56 10.96
C VAL A 250 -29.39 -2.33 10.86
N PHE A 251 -30.14 -2.43 11.95
CA PHE A 251 -31.43 -3.08 11.93
C PHE A 251 -32.47 -2.42 12.83
N ARG A 252 -33.74 -2.72 12.56
CA ARG A 252 -34.89 -2.21 13.28
C ARG A 252 -35.82 -3.36 13.62
N ASP A 253 -36.02 -3.56 14.93
CA ASP A 253 -36.91 -4.55 15.52
C ASP A 253 -36.54 -6.01 15.17
N GLY A 254 -36.77 -6.96 16.07
CA GLY A 254 -36.48 -8.38 15.80
C GLY A 254 -35.01 -8.76 15.93
N TRP A 255 -34.48 -9.58 15.03
CA TRP A 255 -33.10 -10.09 15.15
C TRP A 255 -32.37 -10.22 13.82
N VAL A 256 -31.05 -10.18 13.91
CA VAL A 256 -30.10 -10.39 12.82
C VAL A 256 -29.02 -11.36 13.27
N ARG A 257 -28.66 -12.29 12.38
CA ARG A 257 -27.57 -13.23 12.58
C ARG A 257 -26.63 -13.22 11.38
N ILE A 258 -25.34 -13.16 11.67
CA ILE A 258 -24.26 -13.40 10.72
C ILE A 258 -23.69 -14.78 11.06
N HIS A 259 -23.80 -15.71 10.12
CA HIS A 259 -23.42 -17.11 10.32
C HIS A 259 -21.92 -17.35 10.17
N GLU A 260 -21.49 -18.49 10.74
CA GLU A 260 -20.22 -19.10 10.41
C GLU A 260 -20.15 -19.36 8.90
N GLY A 261 -19.06 -18.96 8.26
CA GLY A 261 -18.92 -18.90 6.81
C GLY A 261 -18.89 -17.49 6.24
N SER A 262 -19.33 -16.50 7.02
CA SER A 262 -19.19 -15.09 6.65
C SER A 262 -17.75 -14.60 6.82
N SER A 263 -17.24 -13.89 5.82
CA SER A 263 -15.88 -13.36 5.82
C SER A 263 -15.72 -12.12 4.95
N SER A 264 -14.72 -11.32 5.26
CA SER A 264 -14.13 -10.33 4.34
C SER A 264 -12.64 -10.62 4.20
N TRP A 265 -12.08 -10.38 3.03
CA TRP A 265 -10.70 -10.79 2.75
C TRP A 265 -9.99 -9.85 1.78
N VAL A 266 -8.66 -9.83 1.89
CA VAL A 266 -7.70 -9.23 0.96
C VAL A 266 -6.80 -10.35 0.41
N GLY A 267 -6.59 -10.38 -0.90
CA GLY A 267 -5.81 -11.40 -1.59
C GLY A 267 -5.20 -10.87 -2.90
N PRO A 268 -4.52 -11.72 -3.70
CA PRO A 268 -3.96 -11.31 -4.98
C PRO A 268 -5.05 -10.93 -5.97
N ALA A 269 -4.71 -10.09 -6.95
CA ALA A 269 -5.66 -9.64 -7.96
C ALA A 269 -6.10 -10.79 -8.88
N ALA A 270 -5.22 -11.76 -9.14
CA ALA A 270 -5.55 -12.99 -9.85
C ALA A 270 -6.25 -13.99 -8.90
N SER A 271 -7.58 -13.89 -8.81
CA SER A 271 -8.56 -14.78 -8.14
C SER A 271 -8.03 -15.70 -7.01
N GLY A 272 -8.43 -15.39 -5.77
CA GLY A 272 -8.35 -16.32 -4.64
C GLY A 272 -8.10 -15.62 -3.30
N ALA A 273 -8.61 -16.21 -2.21
CA ALA A 273 -8.37 -15.74 -0.84
C ALA A 273 -6.99 -16.15 -0.32
N THR A 274 -5.93 -15.90 -1.10
CA THR A 274 -4.57 -16.28 -0.73
C THR A 274 -3.85 -15.07 -0.13
N GLY A 275 -4.11 -14.83 1.15
CA GLY A 275 -3.46 -13.92 2.11
C GLY A 275 -2.22 -13.09 1.75
N GLY A 276 -2.23 -12.39 0.62
CA GLY A 276 -1.11 -11.65 0.11
C GLY A 276 -1.54 -10.65 -0.95
N ILE A 277 -0.72 -9.64 -1.17
CA ILE A 277 -0.88 -8.64 -2.21
C ILE A 277 0.26 -8.78 -3.22
N GLU A 278 0.04 -8.30 -4.43
CA GLU A 278 1.02 -8.37 -5.50
C GLU A 278 1.70 -7.02 -5.65
N VAL A 279 3.04 -6.99 -5.64
CA VAL A 279 3.82 -5.77 -5.80
C VAL A 279 4.85 -5.90 -6.91
N ARG A 280 5.26 -4.77 -7.48
CA ARG A 280 6.31 -4.70 -8.50
C ARG A 280 7.00 -3.36 -8.39
N PHE A 281 8.32 -3.36 -8.34
CA PHE A 281 9.13 -2.15 -8.35
C PHE A 281 9.61 -1.81 -9.77
N THR A 282 9.49 -0.54 -10.16
CA THR A 282 9.98 -0.02 -11.44
C THR A 282 11.00 1.10 -11.16
N PRO A 283 12.30 0.91 -11.49
CA PRO A 283 13.33 1.93 -11.27
C PRO A 283 13.07 3.22 -12.03
N ALA A 284 13.46 4.37 -11.45
CA ALA A 284 13.30 5.68 -12.08
C ALA A 284 13.97 5.79 -13.47
N PRO A 285 15.17 5.24 -13.74
CA PRO A 285 15.76 5.27 -15.07
C PRO A 285 14.90 4.60 -16.13
N LEU A 286 14.18 3.53 -15.76
CA LEU A 286 13.28 2.82 -16.67
C LEU A 286 12.00 3.63 -16.91
N LEU A 287 11.43 4.25 -15.87
CA LEU A 287 10.28 5.15 -16.03
C LEU A 287 10.60 6.32 -16.98
N ALA A 288 11.81 6.87 -16.88
CA ALA A 288 12.26 7.96 -17.74
C ALA A 288 12.34 7.57 -19.23
N MET A 289 12.53 6.29 -19.56
CA MET A 289 12.53 5.83 -20.96
C MET A 289 11.14 5.88 -21.60
N PHE A 290 10.08 5.81 -20.80
CA PHE A 290 8.68 5.81 -21.26
C PHE A 290 7.97 7.15 -21.04
N GLY A 291 8.62 8.12 -20.40
CA GLY A 291 8.04 9.40 -19.97
C GLY A 291 8.40 10.61 -20.84
N ARG A 292 8.76 10.42 -22.12
CA ARG A 292 8.96 11.54 -23.05
C ARG A 292 7.69 11.81 -23.86
N ASP A 293 6.83 12.64 -23.31
CA ASP A 293 5.98 13.59 -24.06
C ASP A 293 6.35 15.01 -23.62
#